data_AF-A0A504BSZ1-F1
#
_entry.id   AF-A0A504BSZ1-F1
#
_cell.length_a   1.000
_cell.length_b   1.000
_cell.length_c   1.000
_cell.angle_alpha   90.00
_cell.angle_beta   90.00
_cell.angle_gamma   90.00
#
_symmetry.space_group_name_H-M   'P 1'
#
loop_
_entity.id
_entity.type
_entity.pdbx_description
1 polymer ?
#
loop_
_entity_poly.entity_id
_entity_poly.type
_entity_poly.pdbx_seq_one_letter_code
_entity_poly.pdbx_strand_id
1 'polypeptide(L)' 'MLQSKRKLQRKSVKISISLQLLEDAKGLGISRAAETGIAKVIAAEKTRRWQEEHKQAIEGWNDYVRRNGLPLAKYRPF' A
#
# COMPACT_ATOMS: atom_id res chain seq x y z
N MET A 1 -20.23 11.39 16.59
CA MET A 1 -19.17 12.31 16.12
C MET A 1 -18.86 11.98 14.66
N LEU A 2 -19.46 12.70 13.70
CA LEU A 2 -19.20 12.49 12.28
C LEU A 2 -17.81 13.06 11.94
N GLN A 3 -16.88 12.19 11.54
CA GLN A 3 -15.61 12.65 10.99
C GLN A 3 -15.88 13.39 9.68
N SER A 4 -15.65 14.70 9.70
CA SER A 4 -15.62 15.55 8.51
C SER A 4 -14.64 14.93 7.50
N LYS A 5 -15.15 14.52 6.34
CA LYS A 5 -14.34 14.18 5.16
C LYS A 5 -13.39 15.35 4.94
N ARG A 6 -12.13 15.24 5.37
CA ARG A 6 -11.09 16.21 5.01
C ARG A 6 -11.11 16.27 3.49
N LYS A 7 -11.55 17.39 2.92
CA LYS A 7 -11.41 17.65 1.48
C LYS A 7 -9.95 17.38 1.16
N LEU A 8 -9.70 16.43 0.26
CA LEU A 8 -8.38 16.14 -0.28
C LEU A 8 -7.82 17.45 -0.83
N GLN A 9 -6.93 18.08 -0.08
CA GLN A 9 -6.23 19.27 -0.53
C GLN A 9 -5.25 18.83 -1.61
N ARG A 10 -5.63 19.08 -2.87
CA ARG A 10 -4.77 18.80 -4.02
C ARG A 10 -3.86 20.00 -4.22
N LYS A 11 -2.55 19.75 -4.21
CA LYS A 11 -1.55 20.75 -4.59
C LYS A 11 -1.05 20.42 -6.00
N SER A 12 -1.08 21.39 -6.90
CA SER A 12 -0.44 21.24 -8.21
C SER A 12 1.07 21.25 -8.03
N VAL A 13 1.75 20.25 -8.60
CA VAL A 13 3.21 20.10 -8.56
C VAL A 13 3.69 19.96 -10.00
N LYS A 14 4.73 20.73 -10.36
CA LYS A 14 5.41 20.57 -11.66
C LYS A 14 6.39 19.41 -11.55
N ILE A 15 6.22 18.41 -12.40
CA ILE A 15 7.10 17.25 -12.52
C ILE A 15 7.51 17.08 -13.98
N SER A 16 8.74 16.65 -14.22
CA SER A 16 9.23 16.33 -15.57
C SER A 16 8.89 14.87 -15.88
N ILE A 17 8.31 14.62 -17.06
CA ILE A 17 7.94 13.29 -17.56
C ILE A 17 8.61 13.11 -18.92
N SER A 18 9.02 11.89 -19.29
CA SER A 18 9.62 11.65 -20.61
C SER A 18 8.62 11.91 -21.73
N LEU A 19 9.12 12.39 -22.88
CA LEU A 19 8.31 12.68 -24.06
C LEU A 19 7.59 11.43 -24.58
N GLN A 20 8.25 10.27 -24.59
CA GLN A 20 7.65 9.00 -25.02
C GLN A 20 6.44 8.62 -24.17
N LEU A 21 6.56 8.72 -22.84
CA LEU A 21 5.44 8.46 -21.91
C LEU A 21 4.28 9.45 -22.11
N LEU A 22 4.59 10.69 -22.49
CA LEU A 22 3.58 11.72 -22.77
C LEU A 22 2.84 11.43 -24.08
N GLU A 23 3.54 10.96 -25.11
CA GLU A 23 2.96 10.54 -26.39
C GLU A 23 2.08 9.30 -26.21
N ASP A 24 2.55 8.31 -25.47
CA ASP A 24 1.78 7.07 -25.18
C ASP A 24 0.55 7.35 -24.32
N ALA A 25 0.64 8.30 -23.39
CA ALA A 25 -0.46 8.68 -22.52
C ALA A 25 -1.40 9.73 -23.14
N LYS A 26 -1.17 10.13 -24.40
CA LYS A 26 -2.00 11.12 -25.08
C LYS A 26 -3.42 10.57 -25.27
N GLY A 27 -4.39 11.18 -24.58
CA GLY A 27 -5.79 10.70 -24.54
C GLY A 27 -6.14 9.86 -23.31
N LEU A 28 -5.15 9.44 -22.52
CA LEU A 28 -5.31 8.80 -21.22
C LEU A 28 -5.10 9.89 -20.15
N GLY A 29 -6.03 10.08 -19.22
CA GLY A 29 -5.94 11.17 -18.23
C GLY A 29 -4.71 11.09 -17.32
N ILE A 30 -3.60 11.72 -17.73
CA ILE A 30 -2.25 11.62 -17.12
C ILE A 30 -2.26 11.97 -15.64
N SER A 31 -2.95 13.05 -15.27
CA SER A 31 -2.99 13.51 -13.87
C SER A 31 -3.53 12.45 -12.91
N ARG A 32 -4.60 11.75 -13.30
CA ARG A 32 -5.22 10.70 -12.47
C ARG A 32 -4.39 9.43 -12.43
N ALA A 33 -3.77 9.07 -13.56
CA ALA A 33 -2.86 7.94 -13.63
C ALA A 33 -1.61 8.16 -12.76
N ALA A 34 -1.03 9.36 -12.80
CA ALA A 34 0.11 9.75 -11.98
C ALA A 34 -0.22 9.71 -10.48
N GLU A 35 -1.37 10.27 -10.06
CA GLU A 35 -1.83 10.21 -8.67
C GLU A 35 -1.95 8.76 -8.18
N THR A 36 -2.55 7.89 -9.01
CA THR A 36 -2.71 6.47 -8.69
C THR A 36 -1.36 5.75 -8.62
N GLY A 37 -0.45 6.03 -9.55
CA GLY A 37 0.90 5.45 -9.57
C GLY A 37 1.70 5.84 -8.32
N ILE A 38 1.70 7.13 -7.98
CA ILE A 38 2.37 7.65 -6.78
C ILE A 38 1.78 7.01 -5.52
N ALA A 39 0.45 6.92 -5.42
CA ALA A 39 -0.20 6.29 -4.27
C ALA A 39 0.21 4.81 -4.12
N LYS A 40 0.31 4.06 -5.22
CA LYS A 40 0.78 2.66 -5.21
C LYS A 40 2.22 2.55 -4.73
N VAL A 41 3.13 3.39 -5.22
CA VAL A 41 4.54 3.38 -4.82
C VAL A 41 4.67 3.71 -3.33
N ILE A 42 3.96 4.72 -2.84
CA ILE A 42 3.96 5.08 -1.42
C ILE A 42 3.41 3.93 -0.56
N ALA A 43 2.32 3.29 -0.99
CA ALA A 43 1.76 2.16 -0.28
C ALA A 43 2.75 1.00 -0.20
N ALA A 44 3.39 0.64 -1.32
CA ALA A 44 4.40 -0.42 -1.37
C ALA A 44 5.58 -0.12 -0.44
N GLU A 45 6.10 1.11 -0.43
CA GLU A 45 7.21 1.51 0.44
C GLU A 45 6.82 1.47 1.92
N LYS A 46 5.60 1.92 2.27
CA LYS A 46 5.09 1.79 3.64
C LYS A 46 4.96 0.32 4.05
N THR A 47 4.45 -0.53 3.17
CA THR A 47 4.36 -1.97 3.43
C THR A 47 5.74 -2.57 3.65
N ARG A 48 6.73 -2.22 2.82
CA ARG A 48 8.12 -2.68 2.96
C ARG A 48 8.69 -2.32 4.34
N ARG A 49 8.58 -1.05 4.72
CA ARG A 49 9.05 -0.57 6.04
C ARG A 49 8.36 -1.28 7.19
N TRP A 50 7.03 -1.41 7.11
CA TRP A 50 6.26 -2.11 8.12
C TRP A 50 6.70 -3.58 8.24
N GLN A 51 6.92 -4.28 7.12
CA GLN A 51 7.42 -5.65 7.12
C GLN A 51 8.81 -5.78 7.74
N GLU A 52 9.71 -4.82 7.48
CA GLU A 52 11.05 -4.78 8.09
C GLU A 52 10.97 -4.59 9.60
N GLU A 53 10.17 -3.63 10.06
CA GLU A 53 9.94 -3.36 11.49
C GLU A 53 9.30 -4.55 12.21
N HIS A 54 8.36 -5.24 11.56
CA HIS A 54 7.58 -6.32 12.17
C HIS A 54 8.15 -7.71 11.86
N LYS A 55 9.31 -7.80 11.19
CA LYS A 55 9.91 -9.06 10.76
C LYS A 55 10.11 -10.03 11.93
N GLN A 56 10.67 -9.55 13.04
CA GLN A 56 10.89 -10.36 14.24
C GLN A 56 9.58 -10.85 14.88
N ALA A 57 8.56 -9.99 14.92
CA ALA A 57 7.25 -10.37 15.46
C ALA A 57 6.57 -11.44 14.60
N ILE A 58 6.67 -11.31 13.27
CA ILE A 58 6.14 -12.28 12.31
C ILE A 58 6.91 -13.61 12.43
N GLU A 59 8.24 -13.57 12.50
CA GLU A 59 9.06 -14.77 12.68
C GLU A 59 8.75 -15.48 14.00
N GLY A 60 8.66 -14.75 15.11
CA GLY A 60 8.31 -15.32 16.41
C GLY A 60 6.90 -15.95 16.42
N TRP A 61 5.93 -15.30 15.78
CA TRP A 61 4.59 -15.88 15.61
C TRP A 61 4.61 -17.12 14.72
N ASN A 62 5.37 -17.11 13.63
CA ASN A 62 5.52 -18.26 12.74
C ASN A 62 6.19 -19.44 13.45
N ASP A 63 7.22 -19.20 14.27
CA ASP A 63 7.84 -20.21 15.13
C ASP A 63 6.84 -20.79 16.13
N TYR A 64 6.05 -19.93 16.77
CA TYR A 64 5.03 -20.36 17.72
C TYR A 64 3.97 -21.25 17.04
N VAL A 65 3.45 -20.85 15.88
CA VAL A 65 2.48 -21.65 15.10
C VAL A 65 3.09 -22.96 14.62
N ARG A 66 4.36 -22.97 14.18
CA ARG A 66 5.05 -24.21 13.79
C ARG A 66 5.19 -25.20 14.95
N ARG A 67 5.44 -24.71 16.17
CA ARG A 67 5.61 -25.55 17.37
C ARG A 67 4.30 -25.99 18.00
N ASN A 68 3.29 -25.12 18.01
CA ASN A 68 2.05 -25.32 18.79
C ASN A 68 0.82 -25.57 17.91
N GLY A 69 0.97 -25.50 16.58
CA GLY A 69 -0.14 -25.49 15.64
C GLY A 69 -0.87 -24.15 15.62
N LEU A 70 -1.93 -24.07 14.80
CA LEU A 70 -2.77 -22.88 14.71
C LEU A 70 -3.59 -22.70 15.99
N PRO A 71 -3.44 -21.59 16.72
CA PRO A 71 -4.25 -21.31 17.90
C PRO A 71 -5.72 -21.32 17.54
N LEU A 72 -6.53 -21.90 18.43
CA LEU A 72 -7.99 -21.97 18.28
C LEU A 72 -8.49 -22.73 17.04
N ALA A 73 -7.62 -23.49 16.34
CA ALA A 73 -8.04 -24.33 15.22
C ALA A 73 -9.17 -25.30 15.59
N LYS A 74 -9.19 -25.77 16.85
CA LYS A 74 -10.25 -26.60 17.44
C LYS A 74 -11.67 -26.00 17.43
N TYR A 75 -11.81 -24.70 17.20
CA TYR A 75 -13.10 -24.01 17.18
C TYR A 75 -13.50 -23.53 15.78
N ARG A 76 -12.73 -23.87 14.73
CA ARG A 76 -13.06 -23.49 13.35
C ARG A 76 -14.20 -24.40 12.84
N PRO A 77 -15.41 -23.88 12.55
CA PRO A 77 -16.41 -24.63 11.80
C PRO A 77 -15.90 -24.78 10.35
N PHE A 78 -15.94 -26.01 9.84
CA PHE A 78 -15.51 -26.37 8.48
C PHE A 78 -16.50 -25.85 7.43
#